data_AF-A0A2H0VWQ5-F1
#
_entry.id   AF-A0A2H0VWQ5-F1
#
_cell.length_a   1.000
_cell.length_b   1.000
_cell.length_c   1.000
_cell.angle_alpha   90.00
_cell.angle_beta   90.00
_cell.angle_gamma   90.00
#
_symmetry.space_group_name_H-M   'P 1'
#
loop_
_entity.id
_entity.type
_entity.pdbx_description
1 polymer ?
#
loop_
_entity_poly.entity_id
_entity_poly.type
_entity_poly.pdbx_seq_one_letter_code
_entity_poly.pdbx_strand_id
1 'polypeptide(L)'
;EFGIPVYPIVGTGSLPFRGGINPDNIENSLPQYEGAKTVTIQSAFKYDYPIQDVKKALDFIEKKLTKVKPVKFGDDEFQTMEVLNDIFKNFYRPTIEKFAPMINRMAQFVPNRRERLQHIGLLGYSRGVGEVALPRAIKFTAACYSMGIPPEFIGTGRGLKEVRAKGMTETLNAHFKTLKWELSHAGKFVNKENIMLFAKKYDWAREIMLDIELCEEILGIELGPQKDRHFLHRNLTSNIMVKHGLGMDFEDDLLEAAIMRKSLG
;
A
#
# COMPACT_ATOMS: atom_id res chain seq x y z
N GLU A 1 4.77 2.28 33.56
CA GLU A 1 4.14 2.92 34.73
C GLU A 1 3.24 1.98 35.53
N PHE A 2 2.28 1.27 34.94
CA PHE A 2 1.26 0.52 35.72
C PHE A 2 1.51 -1.00 35.87
N GLY A 3 2.62 -1.53 35.37
CA GLY A 3 2.91 -2.98 35.43
C GLY A 3 1.96 -3.87 34.61
N ILE A 4 1.08 -3.29 33.80
CA ILE A 4 0.12 -4.02 32.97
C ILE A 4 0.84 -4.58 31.73
N PRO A 5 0.81 -5.90 31.49
CA PRO A 5 1.38 -6.47 30.28
C PRO A 5 0.54 -6.11 29.06
N VAL A 6 1.21 -5.69 27.98
CA VAL A 6 0.57 -5.27 26.72
C VAL A 6 0.91 -6.26 25.62
N TYR A 7 -0.09 -6.68 24.85
CA TYR A 7 0.05 -7.64 23.75
C TYR A 7 -0.53 -7.06 22.45
N PRO A 8 0.22 -6.20 21.73
CA PRO A 8 -0.30 -5.50 20.56
C PRO A 8 -0.66 -6.45 19.42
N ILE A 9 -1.79 -6.19 18.78
CA ILE A 9 -2.26 -6.86 17.57
C ILE A 9 -2.19 -5.87 16.41
N VAL A 10 -1.54 -6.26 15.31
CA VAL A 10 -1.45 -5.45 14.10
C VAL A 10 -2.26 -6.09 12.97
N GLY A 11 -3.21 -5.31 12.43
CA GLY A 11 -3.99 -5.67 11.27
C GLY A 11 -3.24 -5.42 9.97
N THR A 12 -2.78 -6.48 9.31
CA THR A 12 -1.99 -6.40 8.07
C THR A 12 -2.70 -7.10 6.90
N GLY A 13 -2.67 -6.45 5.74
CA GLY A 13 -2.99 -7.03 4.44
C GLY A 13 -1.74 -7.48 3.69
N SER A 14 -1.93 -8.14 2.54
CA SER A 14 -0.84 -8.74 1.78
C SER A 14 -0.10 -7.77 0.85
N LEU A 15 -0.74 -6.67 0.44
CA LEU A 15 -0.11 -5.61 -0.34
C LEU A 15 0.58 -4.60 0.59
N PRO A 16 1.70 -3.99 0.17
CA PRO A 16 2.49 -3.06 0.98
C PRO A 16 1.69 -1.94 1.66
N PHE A 17 0.78 -1.28 0.94
CA PHE A 17 -0.04 -0.18 1.48
C PHE A 17 -0.88 -0.58 2.71
N ARG A 18 -1.22 -1.87 2.83
CA ARG A 18 -1.99 -2.41 3.95
C ARG A 18 -1.15 -3.26 4.89
N GLY A 19 0.16 -3.30 4.69
CA GLY A 19 1.13 -3.87 5.62
C GLY A 19 2.04 -4.96 5.05
N GLY A 20 1.85 -5.39 3.80
CA GLY A 20 2.83 -6.21 3.08
C GLY A 20 3.05 -7.64 3.60
N ILE A 21 2.26 -8.11 4.56
CA ILE A 21 2.41 -9.45 5.15
C ILE A 21 1.86 -10.50 4.16
N ASN A 22 2.78 -11.20 3.50
CA ASN A 22 2.45 -12.27 2.56
C ASN A 22 3.51 -13.39 2.52
N PRO A 23 3.15 -14.60 2.04
CA PRO A 23 4.06 -15.75 2.01
C PRO A 23 5.31 -15.54 1.16
N ASP A 24 5.21 -14.82 0.03
CA ASP A 24 6.35 -14.59 -0.87
C ASP A 24 7.41 -13.66 -0.23
N ASN A 25 7.09 -12.97 0.87
CA ASN A 25 7.93 -11.91 1.41
C ASN A 25 8.06 -11.84 2.94
N ILE A 26 7.54 -12.81 3.68
CA ILE A 26 7.38 -12.64 5.13
C ILE A 26 8.68 -12.26 5.86
N GLU A 27 9.83 -12.72 5.38
CA GLU A 27 11.14 -12.42 5.93
C GLU A 27 11.53 -10.94 5.85
N ASN A 28 11.12 -10.22 4.79
CA ASN A 28 11.41 -8.79 4.66
C ASN A 28 10.33 -7.92 5.29
N SER A 29 9.04 -8.32 5.25
CA SER A 29 7.94 -7.47 5.77
C SER A 29 7.77 -7.56 7.29
N LEU A 30 7.97 -8.74 7.89
CA LEU A 30 7.73 -8.95 9.33
C LEU A 30 8.61 -8.09 10.25
N PRO A 31 9.91 -7.82 9.94
CA PRO A 31 10.75 -6.95 10.76
C PRO A 31 10.20 -5.54 11.03
N GLN A 32 9.30 -5.02 10.17
CA GLN A 32 8.67 -3.72 10.40
C GLN A 32 7.74 -3.71 11.62
N TYR A 33 7.23 -4.87 12.01
CA TYR A 33 6.27 -5.03 13.10
C TYR A 33 6.92 -5.54 14.39
N GLU A 34 8.20 -5.24 14.57
CA GLU A 34 8.88 -5.47 15.84
C GLU A 34 8.09 -4.77 16.97
N GLY A 35 7.84 -5.50 18.05
CA GLY A 35 6.95 -5.10 19.15
C GLY A 35 5.56 -5.73 19.12
N ALA A 36 5.05 -6.15 17.94
CA ALA A 36 3.77 -6.83 17.83
C ALA A 36 3.81 -8.24 18.44
N LYS A 37 2.71 -8.66 19.06
CA LYS A 37 2.53 -10.05 19.55
C LYS A 37 1.70 -10.90 18.59
N THR A 38 0.84 -10.25 17.82
CA THR A 38 -0.02 -10.91 16.84
C THR A 38 -0.10 -10.08 15.57
N VAL A 39 0.03 -10.73 14.41
CA VAL A 39 -0.30 -10.15 13.10
C VAL A 39 -1.50 -10.88 12.51
N THR A 40 -2.40 -10.17 11.84
CA THR A 40 -3.58 -10.81 11.25
C THR A 40 -3.25 -11.56 9.97
N ILE A 41 -3.76 -12.78 9.81
CA ILE A 41 -3.67 -13.55 8.56
C ILE A 41 -4.97 -13.39 7.75
N GLN A 42 -4.92 -12.56 6.71
CA GLN A 42 -6.09 -12.24 5.88
C GLN A 42 -6.36 -13.28 4.78
N SER A 43 -7.48 -13.14 4.06
CA SER A 43 -7.89 -14.10 3.02
C SER A 43 -6.84 -14.29 1.94
N ALA A 44 -6.23 -13.19 1.47
CA ALA A 44 -5.26 -13.25 0.37
C ALA A 44 -4.07 -14.13 0.73
N PHE A 45 -3.48 -13.93 1.91
CA PHE A 45 -2.43 -14.78 2.47
C PHE A 45 -2.79 -16.27 2.44
N LYS A 46 -4.05 -16.64 2.72
CA LYS A 46 -4.48 -18.04 2.84
C LYS A 46 -4.82 -18.70 1.51
N TYR A 47 -5.35 -17.94 0.56
CA TYR A 47 -6.01 -18.49 -0.62
C TYR A 47 -5.34 -18.10 -1.95
N ASP A 48 -4.58 -17.01 -2.00
CA ASP A 48 -3.92 -16.52 -3.22
C ASP A 48 -2.45 -16.99 -3.35
N TYR A 49 -2.01 -17.87 -2.45
CA TYR A 49 -0.65 -18.41 -2.39
C TYR A 49 -0.65 -19.94 -2.25
N PRO A 50 0.38 -20.63 -2.76
CA PRO A 50 0.52 -22.08 -2.58
C PRO A 50 0.56 -22.46 -1.09
N ILE A 51 -0.18 -23.51 -0.72
CA ILE A 51 -0.33 -23.94 0.68
C ILE A 51 1.01 -24.22 1.38
N GLN A 52 2.02 -24.69 0.64
CA GLN A 52 3.35 -24.95 1.19
C GLN A 52 4.06 -23.66 1.61
N ASP A 53 3.92 -22.58 0.84
CA ASP A 53 4.50 -21.28 1.15
C ASP A 53 3.76 -20.62 2.31
N VAL A 54 2.43 -20.77 2.35
CA VAL A 54 1.59 -20.33 3.48
C VAL A 54 2.08 -20.98 4.79
N LYS A 55 2.25 -22.30 4.81
CA LYS A 55 2.72 -23.03 6.01
C LYS A 55 4.11 -22.57 6.44
N LYS A 56 5.06 -22.49 5.51
CA LYS A 56 6.41 -21.98 5.80
C LYS A 56 6.40 -20.57 6.38
N ALA A 57 5.54 -19.69 5.84
CA ALA A 57 5.43 -18.33 6.32
C ALA A 57 4.80 -18.24 7.71
N LEU A 58 3.79 -19.07 8.01
CA LEU A 58 3.22 -19.17 9.36
C LEU A 58 4.26 -19.65 10.38
N ASP A 59 5.03 -20.68 10.05
CA ASP A 59 6.12 -21.19 10.91
C ASP A 59 7.16 -20.09 11.19
N PHE A 60 7.48 -19.26 10.19
CA PHE A 60 8.39 -18.12 10.35
C PHE A 60 7.80 -17.06 11.29
N ILE A 61 6.53 -16.70 11.11
CA ILE A 61 5.82 -15.72 11.96
C ILE A 61 5.82 -16.18 13.43
N GLU A 62 5.43 -17.43 13.68
CA GLU A 62 5.35 -17.98 15.04
C GLU A 62 6.72 -17.96 15.74
N LYS A 63 7.77 -18.39 15.04
CA LYS A 63 9.14 -18.37 15.57
C LYS A 63 9.66 -16.97 15.85
N LYS A 64 9.25 -15.96 15.08
CA LYS A 64 9.72 -14.57 15.24
C LYS A 64 8.92 -13.81 16.28
N LEU A 65 7.59 -13.94 16.29
CA LEU A 65 6.72 -13.18 17.20
C LEU A 65 6.83 -13.62 18.68
N THR A 66 7.24 -14.86 18.93
CA THR A 66 7.48 -15.38 20.29
C THR A 66 8.65 -14.69 21.01
N LYS A 67 9.64 -14.17 20.28
CA LYS A 67 10.88 -13.59 20.85
C LYS A 67 10.88 -12.06 20.90
N VAL A 68 9.73 -11.43 20.68
CA VAL A 68 9.66 -9.99 20.45
C VAL A 68 9.80 -9.20 21.75
N LYS A 69 10.78 -8.28 21.74
CA LYS A 69 10.94 -7.24 22.74
C LYS A 69 10.18 -5.98 22.32
N PRO A 70 9.61 -5.21 23.26
CA PRO A 70 9.04 -3.91 22.95
C PRO A 70 10.10 -3.00 22.33
N VAL A 71 9.76 -2.33 21.22
CA VAL A 71 10.55 -1.22 20.70
C VAL A 71 10.30 -0.04 21.64
N LYS A 72 11.39 0.56 22.15
CA LYS A 72 11.32 1.75 22.99
C LYS A 72 11.85 2.92 22.18
N PHE A 73 11.11 4.02 22.22
CA PHE A 73 11.53 5.27 21.62
C PHE A 73 11.91 6.27 22.71
N GLY A 74 12.93 7.08 22.47
CA GLY A 74 13.15 8.29 23.26
C GLY A 74 12.15 9.39 22.89
N ASP A 75 11.97 10.39 23.75
CA ASP A 75 11.03 11.49 23.48
C ASP A 75 11.44 12.28 22.22
N ASP A 76 12.74 12.58 22.06
CA ASP A 76 13.29 13.27 20.88
C ASP A 76 13.09 12.45 19.59
N GLU A 77 13.23 11.13 19.69
CA GLU A 77 13.03 10.19 18.57
C GLU A 77 11.55 10.16 18.17
N PHE A 78 10.64 10.15 19.14
CA PHE A 78 9.20 10.22 18.88
C PHE A 78 8.81 11.52 18.19
N GLN A 79 9.31 12.67 18.65
CA GLN A 79 9.10 13.96 17.99
C GLN A 79 9.64 13.98 16.55
N THR A 80 10.80 13.37 16.34
CA THR A 80 11.40 13.24 14.99
C THR A 80 10.50 12.41 14.07
N MET A 81 9.87 11.35 14.59
CA MET A 81 8.89 10.55 13.85
C MET A 81 7.61 11.32 13.52
N GLU A 82 7.14 12.20 14.41
CA GLU A 82 6.01 13.10 14.11
C GLU A 82 6.34 14.06 12.97
N VAL A 83 7.54 14.64 12.96
CA VAL A 83 8.02 15.50 11.86
C VAL A 83 8.08 14.74 10.54
N LEU A 84 8.62 13.50 10.55
CA LEU A 84 8.62 12.64 9.37
C LEU A 84 7.19 12.40 8.86
N ASN A 85 6.28 12.05 9.75
CA ASN A 85 4.87 11.81 9.40
C ASN A 85 4.23 13.06 8.76
N ASP A 86 4.46 14.25 9.31
CA ASP A 86 3.93 15.50 8.76
C ASP A 86 4.50 15.82 7.37
N ILE A 87 5.79 15.53 7.12
CA ILE A 87 6.39 15.68 5.79
C ILE A 87 5.62 14.86 4.75
N PHE A 88 5.43 13.55 4.98
CA PHE A 88 4.73 12.70 4.01
C PHE A 88 3.25 13.07 3.89
N LYS A 89 2.59 13.39 5.01
CA LYS A 89 1.18 13.80 5.05
C LYS A 89 0.92 15.05 4.22
N ASN A 90 1.83 16.03 4.25
CA ASN A 90 1.69 17.27 3.49
C ASN A 90 1.71 17.07 1.97
N PHE A 91 2.33 15.99 1.48
CA PHE A 91 2.27 15.61 0.06
C PHE A 91 1.12 14.64 -0.24
N TYR A 92 0.88 13.67 0.64
CA TYR A 92 -0.18 12.67 0.47
C TYR A 92 -1.57 13.30 0.41
N ARG A 93 -1.92 14.14 1.39
CA ARG A 93 -3.29 14.65 1.57
C ARG A 93 -3.79 15.48 0.37
N PRO A 94 -3.07 16.48 -0.15
CA PRO A 94 -3.55 17.24 -1.31
C PRO A 94 -3.65 16.37 -2.57
N THR A 95 -2.71 15.44 -2.75
CA THR A 95 -2.71 14.54 -3.91
C THR A 95 -3.93 13.61 -3.87
N ILE A 96 -4.20 13.01 -2.71
CA ILE A 96 -5.29 12.04 -2.57
C ILE A 96 -6.66 12.70 -2.65
N GLU A 97 -6.81 13.92 -2.14
CA GLU A 97 -8.07 14.69 -2.26
C GLU A 97 -8.44 14.93 -3.73
N LYS A 98 -7.46 15.33 -4.56
CA LYS A 98 -7.63 15.50 -6.01
C LYS A 98 -7.89 14.17 -6.74
N PHE A 99 -7.32 13.07 -6.27
CA PHE A 99 -7.45 11.75 -6.90
C PHE A 99 -8.73 11.00 -6.48
N ALA A 100 -9.30 11.33 -5.32
CA ALA A 100 -10.46 10.65 -4.73
C ALA A 100 -11.66 10.46 -5.66
N PRO A 101 -12.07 11.41 -6.53
CA PRO A 101 -13.19 11.19 -7.44
C PRO A 101 -12.97 10.02 -8.40
N MET A 102 -11.74 9.85 -8.91
CA MET A 102 -11.40 8.73 -9.79
C MET A 102 -11.36 7.40 -9.02
N ILE A 103 -10.75 7.40 -7.82
CA ILE A 103 -10.72 6.22 -6.95
C ILE A 103 -12.13 5.75 -6.62
N ASN A 104 -13.03 6.66 -6.24
CA ASN A 104 -14.41 6.35 -5.90
C ASN A 104 -15.18 5.75 -7.10
N ARG A 105 -14.96 6.28 -8.31
CA ARG A 105 -15.54 5.73 -9.54
C ARG A 105 -15.06 4.30 -9.78
N MET A 106 -13.74 4.07 -9.73
CA MET A 106 -13.18 2.74 -9.95
C MET A 106 -13.56 1.74 -8.85
N ALA A 107 -13.72 2.20 -7.60
CA ALA A 107 -14.08 1.36 -6.46
C ALA A 107 -15.50 0.75 -6.57
N GLN A 108 -16.38 1.32 -7.39
CA GLN A 108 -17.72 0.78 -7.63
C GLN A 108 -17.68 -0.58 -8.32
N PHE A 109 -16.70 -0.80 -9.20
CA PHE A 109 -16.49 -2.04 -9.97
C PHE A 109 -15.69 -3.09 -9.19
N VAL A 110 -15.24 -2.77 -7.97
CA VAL A 110 -14.50 -3.74 -7.14
C VAL A 110 -15.49 -4.72 -6.50
N PRO A 111 -15.39 -6.03 -6.79
CA PRO A 111 -16.38 -7.02 -6.38
C PRO A 111 -16.40 -7.21 -4.85
N ASN A 112 -17.60 -7.40 -4.30
CA ASN A 112 -17.79 -7.67 -2.89
C ASN A 112 -17.64 -9.17 -2.62
N ARG A 113 -16.45 -9.62 -2.19
CA ARG A 113 -16.21 -11.05 -1.87
C ARG A 113 -16.75 -11.52 -0.51
N ARG A 114 -17.35 -10.62 0.28
CA ARG A 114 -18.05 -10.94 1.52
C ARG A 114 -19.25 -10.01 1.68
N GLU A 115 -20.40 -10.56 2.02
CA GLU A 115 -21.51 -9.76 2.55
C GLU A 115 -21.06 -9.08 3.83
N ARG A 116 -21.29 -7.77 3.93
CA ARG A 116 -20.92 -7.00 5.11
C ARG A 116 -21.95 -5.92 5.35
N LEU A 117 -22.42 -5.84 6.59
CA LEU A 117 -23.15 -4.68 7.08
C LEU A 117 -22.28 -3.43 6.88
N GLN A 118 -22.84 -2.42 6.21
CA GLN A 118 -22.21 -1.12 6.18
C GLN A 118 -22.29 -0.54 7.60
N HIS A 119 -21.16 -0.12 8.16
CA HIS A 119 -21.16 0.69 9.39
C HIS A 119 -21.60 2.11 9.01
N ILE A 120 -22.91 2.29 8.83
CA ILE A 120 -23.57 3.59 8.70
C ILE A 120 -24.25 3.84 10.04
N GLY A 121 -23.87 4.88 10.78
CA GLY A 121 -24.42 5.19 12.10
C GLY A 121 -23.39 5.78 13.07
N LEU A 122 -23.79 5.97 14.33
CA LEU A 122 -23.06 6.67 15.41
C LEU A 122 -21.65 6.11 15.73
N LEU A 123 -21.33 4.90 15.26
CA LEU A 123 -20.04 4.20 15.40
C LEU A 123 -19.29 4.06 14.06
N GLY A 124 -19.69 4.82 13.04
CA GLY A 124 -19.03 4.83 11.74
C GLY A 124 -17.66 5.49 11.84
N TYR A 125 -16.60 4.78 11.48
CA TYR A 125 -15.28 5.39 11.30
C TYR A 125 -15.40 6.55 10.29
N SER A 126 -14.92 7.74 10.66
CA SER A 126 -14.83 8.88 9.75
C SER A 126 -13.97 8.47 8.55
N ARG A 127 -14.56 8.53 7.35
CA ARG A 127 -13.91 8.17 6.07
C ARG A 127 -13.46 9.40 5.29
N GLY A 128 -13.49 10.57 5.94
CA GLY A 128 -13.04 11.82 5.37
C GLY A 128 -11.53 11.92 5.40
N VAL A 129 -10.91 12.11 4.24
CA VAL A 129 -9.57 12.70 4.16
C VAL A 129 -9.77 14.10 3.63
N GLY A 130 -9.60 15.09 4.51
CA GLY A 130 -10.05 16.46 4.25
C GLY A 130 -11.55 16.53 3.93
N GLU A 131 -11.88 17.03 2.73
CA GLU A 131 -13.27 17.26 2.31
C GLU A 131 -13.92 16.06 1.60
N VAL A 132 -13.16 15.00 1.29
CA VAL A 132 -13.64 13.88 0.45
C VAL A 132 -13.79 12.58 1.22
N ALA A 133 -14.84 11.82 0.90
CA ALA A 133 -15.05 10.47 1.43
C ALA A 133 -14.34 9.44 0.53
N LEU A 134 -13.41 8.67 1.10
CA LEU A 134 -12.72 7.58 0.42
C LEU A 134 -13.43 6.23 0.63
N PRO A 135 -13.28 5.27 -0.30
CA PRO A 135 -13.77 3.92 -0.08
C PRO A 135 -12.94 3.22 1.01
N ARG A 136 -13.45 2.10 1.54
CA ARG A 136 -12.70 1.30 2.52
C ARG A 136 -11.36 0.84 1.94
N ALA A 137 -10.35 0.66 2.80
CA ALA A 137 -8.97 0.34 2.41
C ALA A 137 -8.84 -0.75 1.34
N ILE A 138 -9.59 -1.86 1.41
CA ILE A 138 -9.55 -2.91 0.37
C ILE A 138 -9.97 -2.36 -1.00
N LYS A 139 -11.12 -1.68 -1.08
CA LYS A 139 -11.62 -1.14 -2.35
C LYS A 139 -10.76 0.01 -2.85
N PHE A 140 -10.23 0.81 -1.93
CA PHE A 140 -9.27 1.86 -2.21
C PHE A 140 -8.02 1.28 -2.89
N THR A 141 -7.34 0.33 -2.24
CA THR A 141 -6.13 -0.30 -2.78
C THR A 141 -6.44 -1.03 -4.08
N ALA A 142 -7.56 -1.75 -4.17
CA ALA A 142 -7.98 -2.42 -5.39
C ALA A 142 -8.17 -1.44 -6.56
N ALA A 143 -8.87 -0.33 -6.35
CA ALA A 143 -9.10 0.68 -7.37
C ALA A 143 -7.78 1.28 -7.88
N CYS A 144 -6.89 1.67 -6.96
CA CYS A 144 -5.58 2.23 -7.27
C CYS A 144 -4.71 1.26 -8.09
N TYR A 145 -4.56 0.02 -7.63
CA TYR A 145 -3.81 -1.01 -8.36
C TYR A 145 -4.43 -1.37 -9.71
N SER A 146 -5.75 -1.33 -9.83
CA SER A 146 -6.45 -1.65 -11.10
C SER A 146 -6.28 -0.56 -12.16
N MET A 147 -5.97 0.68 -11.74
CA MET A 147 -5.50 1.74 -12.66
C MET A 147 -4.00 1.62 -12.98
N GLY A 148 -3.27 0.71 -12.32
CA GLY A 148 -1.82 0.60 -12.38
C GLY A 148 -1.10 1.70 -11.59
N ILE A 149 -1.75 2.23 -10.55
CA ILE A 149 -1.25 3.32 -9.70
C ILE A 149 -1.22 2.83 -8.25
N PRO A 150 -0.23 2.02 -7.84
CA PRO A 150 -0.12 1.57 -6.46
C PRO A 150 -0.11 2.77 -5.48
N PRO A 151 -1.00 2.80 -4.46
CA PRO A 151 -1.16 3.96 -3.59
C PRO A 151 0.05 4.25 -2.69
N GLU A 152 1.00 3.31 -2.60
CA GLU A 152 2.28 3.47 -1.93
C GLU A 152 3.12 4.62 -2.49
N PHE A 153 2.90 5.02 -3.75
CA PHE A 153 3.65 6.10 -4.39
C PHE A 153 3.01 7.49 -4.22
N ILE A 154 1.83 7.59 -3.62
CA ILE A 154 1.14 8.88 -3.50
C ILE A 154 1.86 9.74 -2.45
N GLY A 155 2.55 10.79 -2.88
CA GLY A 155 3.30 11.71 -2.02
C GLY A 155 4.64 11.16 -1.50
N THR A 156 4.95 9.89 -1.73
CA THR A 156 6.14 9.24 -1.15
C THR A 156 7.44 9.77 -1.74
N GLY A 157 7.54 9.94 -3.05
CA GLY A 157 8.78 10.43 -3.67
C GLY A 157 9.12 11.87 -3.27
N ARG A 158 8.14 12.78 -3.30
CA ARG A 158 8.31 14.15 -2.78
C ARG A 158 8.62 14.16 -1.28
N GLY A 159 7.98 13.29 -0.49
CA GLY A 159 8.31 13.12 0.92
C GLY A 159 9.76 12.67 1.15
N LEU A 160 10.23 11.68 0.39
CA LEU A 160 11.62 11.20 0.43
C LEU A 160 12.61 12.31 0.07
N LYS A 161 12.29 13.13 -0.93
CA LYS A 161 13.11 14.29 -1.33
C LYS A 161 13.24 15.30 -0.19
N GLU A 162 12.13 15.62 0.49
CA GLU A 162 12.11 16.55 1.63
C GLU A 162 12.87 15.98 2.83
N VAL A 163 12.70 14.68 3.14
CA VAL A 163 13.46 13.97 4.18
C VAL A 163 14.96 14.04 3.92
N ARG A 164 15.38 13.80 2.67
CA ARG A 164 16.79 13.89 2.26
C ARG A 164 17.32 15.32 2.41
N ALA A 165 16.55 16.33 2.02
CA ALA A 165 16.93 17.74 2.16
C ALA A 165 17.10 18.16 3.63
N LYS A 166 16.32 17.58 4.55
CA LYS A 166 16.42 17.82 6.00
C LYS A 166 17.44 16.94 6.72
N GLY A 167 18.16 16.05 6.01
CA GLY A 167 19.14 15.15 6.62
C GLY A 167 18.54 14.04 7.49
N MET A 168 17.25 13.73 7.32
CA MET A 168 16.51 12.77 8.18
C MET A 168 16.47 11.33 7.61
N THR A 169 17.24 11.05 6.55
CA THR A 169 17.24 9.76 5.84
C THR A 169 17.63 8.59 6.74
N GLU A 170 18.61 8.76 7.62
CA GLU A 170 19.07 7.72 8.53
C GLU A 170 17.97 7.34 9.53
N THR A 171 17.32 8.35 10.11
CA THR A 171 16.17 8.15 11.02
C THR A 171 15.02 7.44 10.31
N LEU A 172 14.67 7.85 9.09
CA LEU A 172 13.63 7.18 8.30
C LEU A 172 13.97 5.70 8.09
N ASN A 173 15.20 5.38 7.70
CA ASN A 173 15.62 3.99 7.45
C ASN A 173 15.70 3.15 8.73
N ALA A 174 16.03 3.77 9.87
CA ALA A 174 16.06 3.09 11.16
C ALA A 174 14.65 2.64 11.61
N HIS A 175 13.63 3.45 11.32
CA HIS A 175 12.25 3.20 11.75
C HIS A 175 11.35 2.55 10.70
N PHE A 176 11.66 2.75 9.42
CA PHE A 176 10.97 2.11 8.30
C PHE A 176 11.94 1.24 7.51
N LYS A 177 12.47 0.22 8.19
CA LYS A 177 13.53 -0.68 7.68
C LYS A 177 13.18 -1.36 6.36
N THR A 178 11.88 -1.53 6.10
CA THR A 178 11.37 -2.26 4.93
C THR A 178 11.00 -1.34 3.77
N LEU A 179 11.08 -0.02 3.92
CA LEU A 179 10.56 0.97 2.96
C LEU A 179 11.00 0.72 1.52
N LYS A 180 12.32 0.60 1.28
CA LYS A 180 12.86 0.36 -0.06
C LYS A 180 12.33 -0.94 -0.66
N TRP A 181 12.19 -1.98 0.17
CA TRP A 181 11.70 -3.27 -0.27
C TRP A 181 10.20 -3.22 -0.60
N GLU A 182 9.39 -2.61 0.28
CA GLU A 182 7.94 -2.44 0.10
C GLU A 182 7.62 -1.64 -1.17
N LEU A 183 8.36 -0.55 -1.40
CA LEU A 183 8.23 0.25 -2.63
C LEU A 183 8.71 -0.51 -3.87
N SER A 184 9.80 -1.27 -3.78
CA SER A 184 10.22 -2.14 -4.89
C SER A 184 9.17 -3.23 -5.19
N HIS A 185 8.47 -3.73 -4.18
CA HIS A 185 7.42 -4.72 -4.36
C HIS A 185 6.17 -4.11 -5.00
N ALA A 186 5.66 -3.00 -4.47
CA ALA A 186 4.54 -2.27 -5.06
C ALA A 186 4.86 -1.80 -6.48
N GLY A 187 6.10 -1.37 -6.70
CA GLY A 187 6.67 -0.90 -7.97
C GLY A 187 6.47 -1.83 -9.14
N LYS A 188 6.45 -3.15 -8.89
CA LYS A 188 6.24 -4.17 -9.92
C LYS A 188 4.89 -4.05 -10.63
N PHE A 189 3.93 -3.37 -10.02
CA PHE A 189 2.56 -3.23 -10.51
C PHE A 189 2.24 -1.80 -10.99
N VAL A 190 3.26 -0.93 -11.04
CA VAL A 190 3.14 0.39 -11.65
C VAL A 190 2.97 0.25 -13.15
N ASN A 191 1.94 0.90 -13.70
CA ASN A 191 1.77 1.09 -15.13
C ASN A 191 2.03 2.56 -15.48
N LYS A 192 3.28 2.88 -15.84
CA LYS A 192 3.68 4.26 -16.19
C LYS A 192 2.91 4.80 -17.40
N GLU A 193 2.52 3.94 -18.35
CA GLU A 193 1.74 4.34 -19.54
C GLU A 193 0.37 4.91 -19.13
N ASN A 194 -0.33 4.22 -18.24
CA ASN A 194 -1.61 4.70 -17.70
C ASN A 194 -1.44 6.03 -16.95
N ILE A 195 -0.41 6.15 -16.11
CA ILE A 195 -0.15 7.38 -15.36
C ILE A 195 0.14 8.54 -16.32
N MET A 196 0.95 8.31 -17.36
CA MET A 196 1.20 9.33 -18.40
C MET A 196 -0.07 9.76 -19.11
N LEU A 197 -1.00 8.84 -19.40
CA LEU A 197 -2.29 9.18 -20.00
C LEU A 197 -3.14 10.06 -19.08
N PHE A 198 -3.20 9.74 -17.78
CA PHE A 198 -3.87 10.58 -16.80
C PHE A 198 -3.18 11.94 -16.61
N ALA A 199 -1.85 11.97 -16.63
CA ALA A 199 -1.04 13.17 -16.46
C ALA A 199 -1.25 14.22 -17.57
N LYS A 200 -1.86 13.84 -18.70
CA LYS A 200 -2.32 14.81 -19.72
C LYS A 200 -3.47 15.69 -19.23
N LYS A 201 -4.29 15.19 -18.30
CA LYS A 201 -5.54 15.84 -17.86
C LYS A 201 -5.55 16.22 -16.39
N TYR A 202 -4.83 15.49 -15.53
CA TYR A 202 -4.97 15.59 -14.09
C TYR A 202 -3.63 15.90 -13.39
N ASP A 203 -3.65 16.90 -12.51
CA ASP A 203 -2.48 17.28 -11.70
C ASP A 203 -2.03 16.16 -10.76
N TRP A 204 -2.96 15.46 -10.12
CA TRP A 204 -2.63 14.36 -9.22
C TRP A 204 -1.81 13.26 -9.91
N ALA A 205 -2.00 13.05 -11.22
CA ALA A 205 -1.25 12.04 -11.97
C ALA A 205 0.16 12.52 -12.32
N ARG A 206 0.34 13.82 -12.61
CA ARG A 206 1.67 14.43 -12.75
C ARG A 206 2.46 14.35 -11.44
N GLU A 207 1.79 14.66 -10.34
CA GLU A 207 2.35 14.57 -8.99
C GLU A 207 2.80 13.14 -8.63
N ILE A 208 1.96 12.13 -8.90
CA ILE A 208 2.32 10.71 -8.67
C ILE A 208 3.43 10.24 -9.61
N MET A 209 3.47 10.69 -10.87
CA MET A 209 4.57 10.37 -11.77
C MET A 209 5.91 10.89 -11.21
N LEU A 210 5.92 12.13 -10.74
CA LEU A 210 7.08 12.71 -10.06
C LEU A 210 7.45 11.90 -8.81
N ASP A 211 6.47 11.45 -8.02
CA ASP A 211 6.75 10.62 -6.85
C ASP A 211 7.42 9.28 -7.23
N ILE A 212 7.02 8.66 -8.34
CA ILE A 212 7.63 7.43 -8.87
C ILE A 212 9.07 7.70 -9.31
N GLU A 213 9.31 8.75 -10.10
CA GLU A 213 10.65 9.13 -10.58
C GLU A 213 11.60 9.42 -9.41
N LEU A 214 11.14 10.16 -8.40
CA LEU A 214 11.92 10.45 -7.19
C LEU A 214 12.19 9.20 -6.36
N CYS A 215 11.26 8.24 -6.30
CA CYS A 215 11.52 6.96 -5.64
C CYS A 215 12.61 6.17 -6.36
N GLU A 216 12.60 6.12 -7.70
CA GLU A 216 13.64 5.46 -8.49
C GLU A 216 15.01 6.09 -8.24
N GLU A 217 15.09 7.42 -8.31
CA GLU A 217 16.33 8.18 -8.11
C GLU A 217 16.88 8.04 -6.69
N ILE A 218 16.06 8.29 -5.67
CA ILE A 218 16.52 8.37 -4.27
C ILE A 218 16.85 6.98 -3.71
N LEU A 219 16.06 5.97 -4.06
CA LEU A 219 16.23 4.62 -3.51
C LEU A 219 17.09 3.72 -4.39
N GLY A 220 17.38 4.13 -5.63
CA GLY A 220 18.10 3.30 -6.61
C GLY A 220 17.35 2.00 -6.87
N ILE A 221 16.05 2.10 -7.19
CA ILE A 221 15.18 0.98 -7.54
C ILE A 221 14.58 1.20 -8.93
N GLU A 222 14.26 0.11 -9.62
CA GLU A 222 13.53 0.15 -10.89
C GLU A 222 12.06 -0.17 -10.66
N LEU A 223 11.18 0.75 -11.04
CA LEU A 223 9.73 0.60 -10.89
C LEU A 223 9.10 0.24 -12.24
N GLY A 224 8.49 -0.93 -12.28
CA GLY A 224 7.87 -1.48 -13.48
C GLY A 224 7.81 -3.01 -13.44
N PRO A 225 7.18 -3.63 -14.45
CA PRO A 225 7.02 -5.07 -14.50
C PRO A 225 8.35 -5.81 -14.68
N GLN A 226 8.59 -6.80 -13.82
CA GLN A 226 9.86 -7.57 -13.78
C GLN A 226 9.70 -9.07 -14.10
N LYS A 227 8.47 -9.58 -14.11
CA LYS A 227 8.15 -11.01 -14.31
C LYS A 227 6.88 -11.11 -15.13
N ASP A 228 6.62 -12.25 -15.75
CA ASP A 228 5.46 -12.47 -16.62
C ASP A 228 4.14 -12.01 -15.98
N ARG A 229 3.88 -12.39 -14.72
CA ARG A 229 2.67 -11.94 -14.00
C ARG A 229 2.58 -10.40 -13.85
N HIS A 230 3.70 -9.71 -13.75
CA HIS A 230 3.73 -8.25 -13.66
C HIS A 230 3.43 -7.61 -15.01
N PHE A 231 3.95 -8.19 -16.10
CA PHE A 231 3.60 -7.77 -17.47
C PHE A 231 2.12 -8.04 -17.78
N LEU A 232 1.59 -9.20 -17.36
CA LEU A 232 0.17 -9.52 -17.46
C LEU A 232 -0.67 -8.50 -16.67
N HIS A 233 -0.29 -8.19 -15.43
CA HIS A 233 -0.94 -7.13 -14.65
C HIS A 233 -0.93 -5.79 -15.40
N ARG A 234 0.22 -5.35 -15.93
CA ARG A 234 0.32 -4.11 -16.71
C ARG A 234 -0.65 -4.11 -17.89
N ASN A 235 -0.73 -5.19 -18.65
CA ASN A 235 -1.64 -5.32 -19.79
C ASN A 235 -3.10 -5.24 -19.36
N LEU A 236 -3.47 -5.94 -18.28
CA LEU A 236 -4.82 -5.90 -17.71
C LEU A 236 -5.19 -4.49 -17.24
N THR A 237 -4.30 -3.77 -16.57
CA THR A 237 -4.59 -2.38 -16.18
C THR A 237 -4.71 -1.46 -17.40
N SER A 238 -3.98 -1.70 -18.49
CA SER A 238 -4.18 -0.96 -19.74
C SER A 238 -5.56 -1.26 -20.36
N ASN A 239 -5.99 -2.53 -20.38
CA ASN A 239 -7.32 -2.93 -20.84
C ASN A 239 -8.43 -2.28 -20.02
N ILE A 240 -8.32 -2.31 -18.69
CA ILE A 240 -9.26 -1.66 -17.76
C ILE A 240 -9.42 -0.18 -18.12
N MET A 241 -8.31 0.52 -18.39
CA MET A 241 -8.36 1.94 -18.71
C MET A 241 -9.04 2.23 -20.05
N VAL A 242 -8.77 1.42 -21.09
CA VAL A 242 -9.41 1.54 -22.39
C VAL A 242 -10.91 1.24 -22.28
N LYS A 243 -11.28 0.12 -21.66
CA LYS A 243 -12.67 -0.31 -21.48
C LYS A 243 -13.48 0.69 -20.65
N HIS A 244 -12.92 1.20 -19.55
CA HIS A 244 -13.55 2.28 -18.77
C HIS A 244 -13.79 3.53 -19.62
N GLY A 245 -12.84 3.90 -20.49
CA GLY A 245 -13.01 5.03 -21.42
C GLY A 245 -14.10 4.81 -22.48
N LEU A 246 -14.34 3.55 -22.87
CA LEU A 246 -15.38 3.15 -23.82
C LEU A 246 -16.73 2.83 -23.15
N GLY A 247 -16.82 2.89 -21.82
CA GLY A 247 -18.02 2.50 -21.07
C GLY A 247 -18.32 1.00 -21.14
N MET A 248 -17.32 0.17 -21.42
CA MET A 248 -17.42 -1.29 -21.45
C MET A 248 -17.21 -1.90 -20.06
N ASP A 249 -17.74 -3.10 -19.84
CA ASP A 249 -17.45 -3.88 -18.63
C ASP A 249 -15.99 -4.36 -18.59
N PHE A 250 -15.38 -4.22 -17.42
CA PHE A 250 -13.98 -4.57 -17.12
C PHE A 250 -13.82 -5.29 -15.77
N GLU A 251 -14.91 -5.77 -15.16
CA GLU A 251 -14.85 -6.45 -13.85
C GLU A 251 -13.95 -7.70 -13.88
N ASP A 252 -13.99 -8.46 -14.98
CA ASP A 252 -13.13 -9.64 -15.17
C ASP A 252 -11.65 -9.27 -15.27
N ASP A 253 -11.29 -8.22 -16.02
CA ASP A 253 -9.89 -7.75 -16.09
C ASP A 253 -9.39 -7.27 -14.73
N LEU A 254 -10.25 -6.60 -13.96
CA LEU A 254 -9.95 -6.14 -12.60
C LEU A 254 -9.67 -7.33 -11.67
N LEU A 255 -10.49 -8.37 -11.78
CA LEU A 255 -10.33 -9.62 -11.03
C LEU A 255 -9.05 -10.36 -11.43
N GLU A 256 -8.75 -10.46 -12.71
CA GLU A 256 -7.55 -11.10 -13.20
C GLU A 256 -6.29 -10.31 -12.79
N ALA A 257 -6.35 -8.98 -12.81
CA ALA A 257 -5.28 -8.13 -12.30
C ALA A 257 -5.06 -8.37 -10.79
N ALA A 258 -6.14 -8.56 -10.02
CA ALA A 258 -6.05 -8.90 -8.61
C ALA A 258 -5.33 -10.25 -8.37
N ILE A 259 -5.57 -11.24 -9.23
CA ILE A 259 -4.87 -12.53 -9.19
C ILE A 259 -3.38 -12.32 -9.47
N MET A 260 -3.02 -11.51 -10.47
CA MET A 260 -1.61 -11.25 -10.81
C MET A 260 -0.81 -10.62 -9.67
N ARG A 261 -1.46 -9.78 -8.86
CA ARG A 261 -0.87 -9.19 -7.64
C ARG A 261 -1.16 -9.97 -6.35
N LYS A 262 -1.80 -11.14 -6.45
CA LYS A 262 -2.15 -12.05 -5.34
C LYS A 262 -2.92 -11.38 -4.18
N SER A 263 -3.73 -10.37 -4.50
CA SER A 263 -4.61 -9.69 -3.54
C SER A 263 -5.56 -8.75 -4.28
N LEU A 264 -6.82 -8.70 -3.85
CA LEU A 264 -7.74 -7.68 -4.35
C LEU A 264 -7.26 -6.27 -3.95
N GLY A 265 -6.92 -6.09 -2.67
CA GLY A 265 -6.58 -4.82 -2.05
C GLY A 265 -6.16 -4.98 -0.60
#